data_AF-A0A425VV21-F1
#
_entry.id   AF-A0A425VV21-F1
#
_cell.length_a   1.000
_cell.length_b   1.000
_cell.length_c   1.000
_cell.angle_alpha   90.00
_cell.angle_beta   90.00
_cell.angle_gamma   90.00
#
_symmetry.space_group_name_H-M   'P 1'
#
loop_
_entity.id
_entity.type
_entity.pdbx_description
1 polymer ?
#
loop_
_entity_poly.entity_id
_entity_poly.type
_entity_poly.pdbx_seq_one_letter_code
_entity_poly.pdbx_strand_id
1 'polypeptide(L)'
;MLSKNEMGLLCDLFNRGGWVLDFSTNEFDTFTLGSVGIPLCEHYRLSKGKSLVAYINEASLVDSQHLLFDLFEYYETRYQCEFESWDDYPHPQYADRNYGPRYRQCKKFVEREKSIASPYKQSADFIKKEFSSESMNEQIDLLMKMRTEHPTDAIGKSKEVLESCCKTILANQGIGIPDDWDAPRLSKEAAKLLKVAVGDVDTNGPEGKIVKQILGSLQGLATGVIEFRNAYGDGHGHTAQFQPLPVRHAKLAVGSCLTLVEYYWETYEWRKSQGLLK
;
A
#
# COMPACT_ATOMS: atom_id res chain seq x y z
N MET A 1 -9.48 -12.96 0.88
CA MET A 1 -9.56 -13.72 -0.38
C MET A 1 -10.95 -13.51 -0.93
N LEU A 2 -11.11 -13.29 -2.24
CA LEU A 2 -12.44 -13.06 -2.83
C LEU A 2 -13.39 -14.22 -2.55
N SER A 3 -14.63 -13.91 -2.21
CA SER A 3 -15.71 -14.90 -2.18
C SER A 3 -16.12 -15.30 -3.60
N LYS A 4 -16.73 -16.48 -3.76
CA LYS A 4 -17.24 -16.94 -5.08
C LYS A 4 -18.25 -15.95 -5.70
N ASN A 5 -19.05 -15.27 -4.88
CA ASN A 5 -19.97 -14.23 -5.36
C ASN A 5 -19.22 -13.01 -5.92
N GLU A 6 -18.16 -12.56 -5.24
CA GLU A 6 -17.34 -11.43 -5.70
C GLU A 6 -16.56 -11.78 -6.97
N MET A 7 -16.05 -13.02 -7.06
CA MET A 7 -15.44 -13.54 -8.28
C MET A 7 -16.43 -13.57 -9.44
N GLY A 8 -17.70 -13.93 -9.19
CA GLY A 8 -18.78 -13.87 -10.18
C GLY A 8 -19.01 -12.45 -10.69
N LEU A 9 -19.08 -11.46 -9.80
CA LEU A 9 -19.25 -10.05 -10.19
C LEU A 9 -18.08 -9.52 -11.02
N LEU A 10 -16.84 -9.91 -10.69
CA LEU A 10 -15.67 -9.61 -11.52
C LEU A 10 -15.74 -10.31 -12.88
N CYS A 11 -16.14 -11.58 -12.92
CA CYS A 11 -16.32 -12.31 -14.17
C CYS A 11 -17.36 -11.63 -15.07
N ASP A 12 -18.46 -11.13 -14.50
CA ASP A 12 -19.52 -10.41 -15.24
C ASP A 12 -19.08 -9.04 -15.76
N LEU A 13 -18.04 -8.44 -15.16
CA LEU A 13 -17.42 -7.22 -15.67
C LEU A 13 -16.66 -7.51 -16.99
N PHE A 14 -16.01 -8.67 -17.07
CA PHE A 14 -15.13 -9.03 -18.18
C PHE A 14 -15.86 -9.81 -19.30
N ASN A 15 -16.78 -10.70 -18.94
CA ASN A 15 -17.48 -11.60 -19.85
C ASN A 15 -18.81 -10.98 -20.35
N ARG A 16 -18.77 -10.34 -21.50
CA ARG A 16 -19.90 -9.63 -22.13
C ARG A 16 -20.60 -10.52 -23.14
N GLY A 17 -21.35 -11.50 -22.64
CA GLY A 17 -22.13 -12.41 -23.49
C GLY A 17 -21.28 -13.41 -24.27
N GLY A 18 -20.17 -13.88 -23.69
CA GLY A 18 -19.26 -14.85 -24.30
C GLY A 18 -17.98 -14.24 -24.87
N TRP A 19 -17.95 -12.93 -25.05
CA TRP A 19 -16.75 -12.14 -25.33
C TRP A 19 -16.07 -11.77 -24.02
N VAL A 20 -14.78 -12.02 -23.91
CA VAL A 20 -14.00 -11.57 -22.75
C VAL A 20 -13.21 -10.36 -23.22
N LEU A 21 -13.64 -9.17 -22.79
CA LEU A 21 -13.06 -7.88 -23.19
C LEU A 21 -12.86 -7.79 -24.72
N ASP A 22 -11.75 -7.19 -25.18
CA ASP A 22 -11.38 -7.03 -26.59
C ASP A 22 -10.51 -8.18 -27.11
N PHE A 23 -10.27 -9.22 -26.30
CA PHE A 23 -9.40 -10.33 -26.69
C PHE A 23 -9.96 -11.15 -27.86
N SER A 24 -9.11 -11.42 -28.85
CA SER A 24 -9.27 -12.59 -29.72
C SER A 24 -9.05 -13.89 -28.93
N THR A 25 -9.46 -15.04 -29.48
CA THR A 25 -9.25 -16.33 -28.79
C THR A 25 -7.77 -16.61 -28.53
N ASN A 26 -6.91 -16.36 -29.52
CA ASN A 26 -5.47 -16.57 -29.39
C ASN A 26 -4.83 -15.63 -28.36
N GLU A 27 -5.23 -14.36 -28.32
CA GLU A 27 -4.74 -13.41 -27.31
C GLU A 27 -5.21 -13.78 -25.91
N PHE A 28 -6.46 -14.25 -25.76
CA PHE A 28 -6.97 -14.70 -24.48
C PHE A 28 -6.22 -15.94 -23.96
N ASP A 29 -5.91 -16.89 -24.83
CA ASP A 29 -5.10 -18.07 -24.48
C ASP A 29 -3.67 -17.68 -24.13
N THR A 30 -3.07 -16.76 -24.89
CA THR A 30 -1.74 -16.22 -24.59
C THR A 30 -1.71 -15.50 -23.23
N PHE A 31 -2.73 -14.67 -22.97
CA PHE A 31 -2.88 -13.94 -21.71
C PHE A 31 -3.04 -14.90 -20.53
N THR A 32 -3.93 -15.88 -20.64
CA THR A 32 -4.21 -16.84 -19.56
C THR A 32 -3.06 -17.81 -19.33
N LEU A 33 -2.33 -18.19 -20.37
CA LEU A 33 -1.06 -18.90 -20.24
C LEU A 33 -0.03 -18.06 -19.45
N GLY A 34 0.08 -16.76 -19.71
CA GLY A 34 0.97 -15.87 -18.97
C GLY A 34 0.56 -15.64 -17.51
N SER A 35 -0.75 -15.59 -17.23
CA SER A 35 -1.31 -15.32 -15.89
C SER A 35 -1.32 -16.56 -14.99
N VAL A 36 -1.89 -17.67 -15.48
CA VAL A 36 -2.13 -18.89 -14.66
C VAL A 36 -1.51 -20.15 -15.25
N GLY A 37 -0.70 -20.03 -16.31
CA GLY A 37 0.00 -21.17 -16.90
C GLY A 37 -0.91 -22.08 -17.75
N ILE A 38 -2.15 -21.67 -18.03
CA ILE A 38 -3.13 -22.49 -18.75
C ILE A 38 -3.79 -21.66 -19.86
N PRO A 39 -3.66 -22.05 -21.14
CA PRO A 39 -4.41 -21.44 -22.24
C PRO A 39 -5.87 -21.92 -22.17
N LEU A 40 -6.76 -21.10 -21.62
CA LEU A 40 -8.08 -21.59 -21.17
C LEU A 40 -8.97 -22.12 -22.30
N CYS A 41 -9.03 -21.50 -23.47
CA CYS A 41 -9.85 -22.00 -24.58
C CYS A 41 -9.29 -23.28 -25.18
N GLU A 42 -7.97 -23.40 -25.31
CA GLU A 42 -7.34 -24.66 -25.73
C GLU A 42 -7.60 -25.80 -24.73
N HIS A 43 -7.46 -25.48 -23.43
CA HIS A 43 -7.65 -26.44 -22.35
C HIS A 43 -9.10 -26.93 -22.25
N TYR A 44 -10.06 -25.99 -22.17
CA TYR A 44 -11.47 -26.29 -21.97
C TYR A 44 -12.21 -26.65 -23.27
N ARG A 45 -11.67 -26.26 -24.44
CA ARG A 45 -12.32 -26.39 -25.75
C ARG A 45 -13.70 -25.71 -25.81
N LEU A 46 -13.84 -24.61 -25.08
CA LEU A 46 -15.05 -23.79 -25.02
C LEU A 46 -14.76 -22.36 -25.53
N SER A 47 -15.81 -21.55 -25.68
CA SER A 47 -15.64 -20.12 -25.98
C SER A 47 -14.96 -19.39 -24.81
N LYS A 48 -14.26 -18.28 -25.08
CA LYS A 48 -13.55 -17.48 -24.05
C LYS A 48 -14.34 -17.31 -22.75
N GLY A 49 -15.57 -16.80 -22.85
CA GLY A 49 -16.42 -16.58 -21.67
C GLY A 49 -16.78 -17.88 -20.94
N LYS A 50 -17.03 -18.97 -21.66
CA LYS A 50 -17.32 -20.27 -21.04
C LYS A 50 -16.07 -20.89 -20.40
N SER A 51 -14.91 -20.76 -21.04
CA SER A 51 -13.62 -21.23 -20.52
C SER A 51 -13.22 -20.47 -19.26
N LEU A 52 -13.41 -19.14 -19.25
CA LEU A 52 -13.19 -18.31 -18.06
C LEU A 52 -14.09 -18.74 -16.89
N VAL A 53 -15.38 -18.93 -17.14
CA VAL A 53 -16.34 -19.36 -16.11
C VAL A 53 -16.02 -20.79 -15.61
N ALA A 54 -15.65 -21.70 -16.51
CA ALA A 54 -15.24 -23.06 -16.14
C ALA A 54 -14.01 -23.02 -15.22
N TYR A 55 -12.99 -22.25 -15.59
CA TYR A 55 -11.79 -22.07 -14.79
C TYR A 55 -12.09 -21.52 -13.39
N ILE A 56 -12.86 -20.44 -13.27
CA ILE A 56 -13.21 -19.83 -11.98
C ILE A 56 -13.98 -20.81 -11.07
N ASN A 57 -14.74 -21.74 -11.65
CA ASN A 57 -15.50 -22.72 -10.90
C ASN A 57 -14.62 -23.86 -10.38
N GLU A 58 -13.67 -24.34 -11.18
CA GLU A 58 -12.86 -25.53 -10.90
C GLU A 58 -11.53 -25.24 -10.20
N ALA A 59 -10.89 -24.11 -10.53
CA ALA A 59 -9.57 -23.76 -10.01
C ALA A 59 -9.62 -23.40 -8.51
N SER A 60 -8.44 -23.35 -7.89
CA SER A 60 -8.31 -22.90 -6.51
C SER A 60 -8.78 -21.44 -6.38
N LEU A 61 -9.19 -21.03 -5.17
CA LEU A 61 -9.56 -19.63 -4.91
C LEU A 61 -8.38 -18.68 -5.17
N VAL A 62 -7.15 -19.14 -4.95
CA VAL A 62 -5.93 -18.35 -5.17
C VAL A 62 -5.74 -18.10 -6.67
N ASP A 63 -5.79 -19.15 -7.48
CA ASP A 63 -5.52 -19.03 -8.92
C ASP A 63 -6.67 -18.33 -9.65
N SER A 64 -7.91 -18.55 -9.21
CA SER A 64 -9.08 -17.83 -9.71
C SER A 64 -8.97 -16.34 -9.41
N GLN A 65 -8.54 -15.97 -8.19
CA GLN A 65 -8.34 -14.58 -7.80
C GLN A 65 -7.21 -13.94 -8.61
N HIS A 66 -6.10 -14.66 -8.81
CA HIS A 66 -4.96 -14.16 -9.59
C HIS A 66 -5.38 -13.78 -11.00
N LEU A 67 -6.02 -14.69 -11.73
CA LEU A 67 -6.50 -14.41 -13.08
C LEU A 67 -7.48 -13.23 -13.13
N LEU A 68 -8.41 -13.15 -12.17
CA LEU A 68 -9.37 -12.06 -12.12
C LEU A 68 -8.72 -10.70 -11.82
N PHE A 69 -7.63 -10.67 -11.05
CA PHE A 69 -6.88 -9.43 -10.79
C PHE A 69 -6.09 -8.99 -12.02
N ASP A 70 -5.48 -9.92 -12.75
CA ASP A 70 -4.77 -9.59 -14.00
C ASP A 70 -5.75 -9.07 -15.06
N LEU A 71 -6.93 -9.68 -15.19
CA LEU A 71 -7.99 -9.19 -16.06
C LEU A 71 -8.51 -7.81 -15.62
N PHE A 72 -8.57 -7.56 -14.31
CA PHE A 72 -8.96 -6.26 -13.78
C PHE A 72 -7.93 -5.16 -14.10
N GLU A 73 -6.64 -5.47 -14.01
CA GLU A 73 -5.56 -4.53 -14.38
C GLU A 73 -5.56 -4.24 -15.88
N TYR A 74 -5.78 -5.26 -16.71
CA TYR A 74 -5.99 -5.07 -18.14
C TYR A 74 -7.18 -4.15 -18.42
N TYR A 75 -8.30 -4.36 -17.72
CA TYR A 75 -9.49 -3.53 -17.82
C TYR A 75 -9.20 -2.06 -17.45
N GLU A 76 -8.52 -1.81 -16.34
CA GLU A 76 -8.16 -0.44 -15.90
C GLU A 76 -7.26 0.27 -16.92
N THR A 77 -6.46 -0.48 -17.67
CA THR A 77 -5.54 0.08 -18.68
C THR A 77 -6.25 0.37 -20.00
N ARG A 78 -7.17 -0.48 -20.42
CA ARG A 78 -7.77 -0.42 -21.79
C ARG A 78 -9.18 0.17 -21.84
N TYR A 79 -9.88 0.26 -20.71
CA TYR A 79 -11.30 0.65 -20.64
C TYR A 79 -11.57 1.89 -19.78
N GLN A 80 -10.59 2.80 -19.63
CA GLN A 80 -10.71 4.04 -18.83
C GLN A 80 -11.96 4.86 -19.16
N CYS A 81 -12.33 4.92 -20.44
CA CYS A 81 -13.52 5.63 -20.92
C CYS A 81 -14.85 5.10 -20.35
N GLU A 82 -14.88 3.90 -19.75
CA GLU A 82 -16.09 3.32 -19.16
C GLU A 82 -16.29 3.73 -17.68
N PHE A 83 -15.29 4.32 -17.02
CA PHE A 83 -15.35 4.65 -15.59
C PHE A 83 -14.76 6.01 -15.18
N GLU A 84 -14.02 6.70 -16.05
CA GLU A 84 -13.55 8.06 -15.83
C GLU A 84 -14.58 9.12 -16.26
N SER A 85 -14.51 10.32 -15.67
CA SER A 85 -15.47 11.41 -15.90
C SER A 85 -15.44 11.89 -17.36
N TRP A 86 -16.62 12.20 -17.90
CA TRP A 86 -16.85 12.56 -19.30
C TRP A 86 -16.30 13.93 -19.73
N ASP A 87 -15.67 14.69 -18.84
CA ASP A 87 -15.26 16.08 -19.12
C ASP A 87 -13.96 16.20 -19.94
N ASP A 88 -13.14 15.14 -20.06
CA ASP A 88 -11.83 15.19 -20.73
C ASP A 88 -11.77 14.59 -22.14
N TYR A 89 -12.84 13.95 -22.66
CA TYR A 89 -12.81 13.26 -23.96
C TYR A 89 -14.02 13.55 -24.85
N PRO A 90 -13.85 14.25 -26.00
CA PRO A 90 -14.93 14.48 -26.94
C PRO A 90 -15.17 13.24 -27.83
N HIS A 91 -16.16 12.42 -27.42
CA HIS A 91 -16.99 11.48 -28.21
C HIS A 91 -16.33 10.19 -28.80
N PRO A 92 -17.12 9.15 -29.22
CA PRO A 92 -18.58 8.95 -29.13
C PRO A 92 -19.09 7.50 -28.86
N GLN A 93 -20.40 7.38 -28.64
CA GLN A 93 -21.29 6.25 -29.00
C GLN A 93 -21.15 4.82 -28.41
N TYR A 94 -20.11 4.49 -27.63
CA TYR A 94 -19.92 3.13 -27.09
C TYR A 94 -19.72 3.01 -25.56
N ALA A 95 -19.71 4.13 -24.82
CA ALA A 95 -19.62 4.08 -23.36
C ALA A 95 -20.97 3.63 -22.77
N ASP A 96 -21.15 2.32 -22.62
CA ASP A 96 -22.32 1.76 -21.94
C ASP A 96 -22.29 2.17 -20.47
N ARG A 97 -23.24 3.05 -20.10
CA ARG A 97 -23.40 3.64 -18.76
C ARG A 97 -23.54 2.60 -17.64
N ASN A 98 -23.75 1.32 -17.97
CA ASN A 98 -23.92 0.24 -16.99
C ASN A 98 -22.60 -0.35 -16.45
N TYR A 99 -21.45 -0.14 -17.10
CA TYR A 99 -20.18 -0.72 -16.63
C TYR A 99 -19.48 0.12 -15.56
N GLY A 100 -19.59 1.44 -15.59
CA GLY A 100 -19.01 2.31 -14.55
C GLY A 100 -19.44 1.94 -13.12
N PRO A 101 -20.75 1.73 -12.83
CA PRO A 101 -21.19 1.22 -11.54
C PRO A 101 -20.64 -0.17 -11.18
N ARG A 102 -20.59 -1.11 -12.13
CA ARG A 102 -20.06 -2.47 -11.94
C ARG A 102 -18.57 -2.45 -11.62
N TYR A 103 -17.81 -1.63 -12.36
CA TYR A 103 -16.40 -1.37 -12.11
C TYR A 103 -16.20 -0.82 -10.70
N ARG A 104 -16.93 0.22 -10.29
CA ARG A 104 -16.81 0.79 -8.94
C ARG A 104 -17.12 -0.24 -7.85
N GLN A 105 -18.04 -1.17 -8.10
CA GLN A 105 -18.32 -2.26 -7.17
C GLN A 105 -17.15 -3.26 -7.11
N CYS A 106 -16.66 -3.72 -8.26
CA CYS A 106 -15.54 -4.66 -8.34
C CYS A 106 -14.25 -4.06 -7.76
N LYS A 107 -14.00 -2.77 -8.00
CA LYS A 107 -12.85 -2.03 -7.48
C LYS A 107 -12.77 -2.11 -5.97
N LYS A 108 -13.90 -1.98 -5.25
CA LYS A 108 -13.93 -2.13 -3.79
C LYS A 108 -13.44 -3.49 -3.32
N PHE A 109 -13.80 -4.57 -4.03
CA PHE A 109 -13.34 -5.92 -3.68
C PHE A 109 -11.85 -6.07 -3.94
N VAL A 110 -11.38 -5.63 -5.11
CA VAL A 110 -9.96 -5.69 -5.50
C VAL A 110 -9.11 -4.87 -4.54
N GLU A 111 -9.52 -3.65 -4.19
CA GLU A 111 -8.82 -2.78 -3.25
C GLU A 111 -8.81 -3.36 -1.83
N ARG A 112 -9.91 -3.97 -1.37
CA ARG A 112 -9.95 -4.68 -0.08
C ARG A 112 -8.94 -5.82 -0.04
N GLU A 113 -8.88 -6.63 -1.08
CA GLU A 113 -7.95 -7.76 -1.12
C GLU A 113 -6.49 -7.31 -1.27
N LYS A 114 -6.24 -6.28 -2.09
CA LYS A 114 -4.91 -5.67 -2.23
C LYS A 114 -4.47 -5.00 -0.91
N SER A 115 -5.39 -4.40 -0.16
CA SER A 115 -5.10 -3.83 1.16
C SER A 115 -4.85 -4.91 2.21
N ILE A 116 -5.59 -6.02 2.20
CA ILE A 116 -5.28 -7.17 3.07
C ILE A 116 -3.92 -7.79 2.73
N ALA A 117 -3.57 -7.87 1.45
CA ALA A 117 -2.27 -8.39 0.99
C ALA A 117 -1.10 -7.44 1.30
N SER A 118 -1.34 -6.14 1.32
CA SER A 118 -0.37 -5.11 1.71
C SER A 118 -1.02 -4.07 2.64
N PRO A 119 -1.19 -4.39 3.95
CA PRO A 119 -1.91 -3.55 4.91
C PRO A 119 -1.34 -2.14 5.04
N TYR A 120 -0.06 -1.99 4.72
CA TYR A 120 0.65 -0.71 4.76
C TYR A 120 0.51 0.10 3.46
N LYS A 121 -0.18 -0.40 2.42
CA LYS A 121 -0.34 0.33 1.15
C LYS A 121 -1.22 1.56 1.32
N GLN A 122 -2.27 1.49 2.13
CA GLN A 122 -3.11 2.66 2.43
C GLN A 122 -2.34 3.74 3.17
N SER A 123 -1.61 3.38 4.23
CA SER A 123 -0.72 4.31 4.93
C SER A 123 0.35 4.89 4.00
N ALA A 124 0.96 4.06 3.15
CA ALA A 124 1.94 4.51 2.17
C ALA A 124 1.34 5.50 1.15
N ASP A 125 0.17 5.20 0.60
CA ASP A 125 -0.52 6.05 -0.38
C ASP A 125 -1.01 7.37 0.26
N PHE A 126 -1.46 7.33 1.52
CA PHE A 126 -1.78 8.52 2.30
C PHE A 126 -0.55 9.42 2.50
N ILE A 127 0.55 8.85 3.01
CA ILE A 127 1.79 9.59 3.25
C ILE A 127 2.29 10.21 1.93
N LYS A 128 2.24 9.47 0.81
CA LYS A 128 2.66 10.00 -0.49
C LYS A 128 1.87 11.21 -0.98
N LYS A 129 0.57 11.20 -0.72
CA LYS A 129 -0.32 12.30 -1.11
C LYS A 129 0.03 13.57 -0.33
N GLU A 130 0.29 13.43 0.97
CA GLU A 130 0.47 14.58 1.86
C GLU A 130 1.90 15.17 1.81
N PHE A 131 2.93 14.33 1.69
CA PHE A 131 4.32 14.80 1.74
C PHE A 131 4.81 15.50 0.46
N SER A 132 4.02 15.45 -0.63
CA SER A 132 4.11 16.26 -1.86
C SER A 132 5.52 16.63 -2.38
N SER A 133 6.51 15.80 -2.09
CA SER A 133 7.89 15.91 -2.55
C SER A 133 8.21 14.65 -3.33
N GLU A 134 8.67 14.84 -4.57
CA GLU A 134 9.00 13.76 -5.50
C GLU A 134 9.97 12.75 -4.85
N SER A 135 10.95 13.28 -4.11
CA SER A 135 11.92 12.48 -3.36
C SER A 135 11.28 11.58 -2.29
N MET A 136 10.28 12.03 -1.51
CA MET A 136 9.71 11.18 -0.45
C MET A 136 8.78 10.10 -1.00
N ASN A 137 8.09 10.39 -2.11
CA ASN A 137 7.18 9.43 -2.75
C ASN A 137 7.95 8.24 -3.34
N GLU A 138 9.05 8.54 -4.02
CA GLU A 138 10.00 7.52 -4.50
C GLU A 138 10.55 6.67 -3.36
N GLN A 139 10.85 7.29 -2.22
CA GLN A 139 11.37 6.58 -1.05
C GLN A 139 10.36 5.61 -0.44
N ILE A 140 9.08 5.97 -0.39
CA ILE A 140 8.01 5.11 0.14
C ILE A 140 7.69 3.97 -0.84
N ASP A 141 7.67 4.24 -2.16
CA ASP A 141 7.50 3.21 -3.17
C ASP A 141 8.63 2.18 -3.15
N LEU A 142 9.86 2.67 -3.06
CA LEU A 142 11.04 1.83 -2.93
C LEU A 142 10.99 1.01 -1.63
N LEU A 143 10.61 1.61 -0.51
CA LEU A 143 10.45 0.93 0.78
C LEU A 143 9.48 -0.26 0.70
N MET A 144 8.36 -0.08 -0.01
CA MET A 144 7.32 -1.08 -0.14
C MET A 144 7.73 -2.28 -1.01
N LYS A 145 8.59 -2.05 -2.03
CA LYS A 145 9.21 -3.08 -2.87
C LYS A 145 10.35 -3.81 -2.16
N MET A 146 11.27 -3.05 -1.53
CA MET A 146 12.44 -3.59 -0.84
C MET A 146 12.07 -4.51 0.32
N ARG A 147 10.93 -4.30 0.99
CA ARG A 147 10.52 -5.14 2.13
C ARG A 147 10.49 -6.65 1.82
N THR A 148 10.28 -7.03 0.56
CA THR A 148 10.28 -8.42 0.10
C THR A 148 11.54 -8.80 -0.66
N GLU A 149 12.09 -7.90 -1.47
CA GLU A 149 13.22 -8.17 -2.37
C GLU A 149 14.58 -7.94 -1.70
N HIS A 150 14.67 -6.89 -0.87
CA HIS A 150 15.88 -6.44 -0.18
C HIS A 150 15.58 -6.04 1.28
N PRO A 151 15.30 -7.02 2.18
CA PRO A 151 14.75 -6.77 3.52
C PRO A 151 15.65 -5.92 4.42
N THR A 152 16.97 -6.07 4.27
CA THR A 152 17.99 -5.29 4.98
C THR A 152 17.89 -3.80 4.60
N ASP A 153 17.80 -3.51 3.32
CA ASP A 153 17.78 -2.14 2.80
C ASP A 153 16.47 -1.45 3.16
N ALA A 154 15.36 -2.19 3.19
CA ALA A 154 14.06 -1.69 3.61
C ALA A 154 14.07 -1.12 5.04
N ILE A 155 14.92 -1.65 5.93
CA ILE A 155 15.03 -1.15 7.31
C ILE A 155 15.79 0.16 7.34
N GLY A 156 16.91 0.25 6.60
CA GLY A 156 17.65 1.50 6.42
C GLY A 156 16.73 2.59 5.87
N LYS A 157 15.93 2.23 4.88
CA LYS A 157 14.98 3.14 4.26
C LYS A 157 13.83 3.56 5.18
N SER A 158 13.36 2.67 6.06
CA SER A 158 12.36 3.02 7.09
C SER A 158 12.87 4.16 7.99
N LYS A 159 14.13 4.09 8.41
CA LYS A 159 14.75 5.15 9.22
C LYS A 159 14.76 6.48 8.48
N GLU A 160 15.15 6.49 7.21
CA GLU A 160 15.20 7.71 6.38
C GLU A 160 13.82 8.35 6.25
N VAL A 161 12.77 7.56 6.00
CA VAL A 161 11.39 8.06 5.90
C VAL A 161 10.94 8.66 7.24
N LEU A 162 11.23 8.02 8.37
CA LEU A 162 10.91 8.57 9.69
C LEU A 162 11.67 9.87 9.98
N GLU A 163 12.98 9.93 9.69
CA GLU A 163 13.78 11.14 9.85
C GLU A 163 13.23 12.27 8.97
N SER A 164 12.90 11.97 7.72
CA SER A 164 12.39 12.97 6.80
C SER A 164 11.04 13.51 7.27
N CYS A 165 10.14 12.66 7.74
CA CYS A 165 8.87 13.08 8.36
C CYS A 165 9.11 14.05 9.54
N CYS A 166 9.95 13.64 10.50
CA CYS A 166 10.22 14.44 11.69
C CYS A 166 10.89 15.78 11.33
N LYS A 167 11.86 15.77 10.41
CA LYS A 167 12.54 16.98 9.92
C LYS A 167 11.54 17.93 9.27
N THR A 168 10.66 17.44 8.41
CA THR A 168 9.63 18.26 7.76
C THR A 168 8.71 18.93 8.78
N ILE A 169 8.19 18.17 9.76
CA ILE A 169 7.32 18.70 10.81
C ILE A 169 8.02 19.81 11.61
N LEU A 170 9.25 19.56 12.06
CA LEU A 170 10.04 20.52 12.86
C LEU A 170 10.38 21.77 12.05
N ALA A 171 10.82 21.60 10.80
CA ALA A 171 11.18 22.70 9.90
C ALA A 171 9.98 23.59 9.58
N ASN A 172 8.79 23.01 9.33
CA ASN A 172 7.56 23.77 9.07
C ASN A 172 7.15 24.65 10.26
N GLN A 173 7.51 24.24 11.48
CA GLN A 173 7.27 25.05 12.69
C GLN A 173 8.37 26.09 12.96
N GLY A 174 9.42 26.11 12.15
CA GLY A 174 10.58 27.00 12.29
C GLY A 174 11.52 26.58 13.42
N ILE A 175 11.52 25.30 13.79
CA ILE A 175 12.47 24.75 14.76
C ILE A 175 13.77 24.44 14.02
N GLY A 176 14.86 25.06 14.46
CA GLY A 176 16.19 24.77 13.94
C GLY A 176 16.59 23.33 14.23
N ILE A 177 17.08 22.63 13.21
CA ILE A 177 17.52 21.23 13.30
C ILE A 177 19.04 21.19 13.16
N PRO A 178 19.79 21.04 14.26
CA PRO A 178 21.23 20.81 14.22
C PRO A 178 21.62 19.54 13.45
N ASP A 179 22.78 19.58 12.80
CA ASP A 179 23.29 18.46 11.98
C ASP A 179 23.66 17.21 12.80
N ASP A 180 23.84 17.34 14.11
CA ASP A 180 24.14 16.24 15.03
C ASP A 180 22.88 15.47 15.50
N TRP A 181 21.68 15.89 15.09
CA TRP A 181 20.45 15.22 15.50
C TRP A 181 20.27 13.90 14.77
N ASP A 182 20.22 12.82 15.55
CA ASP A 182 19.91 11.48 15.08
C ASP A 182 18.40 11.21 15.05
N ALA A 183 17.99 10.13 14.37
CA ALA A 183 16.58 9.70 14.30
C ALA A 183 15.87 9.61 15.66
N PRO A 184 16.46 9.05 16.73
CA PRO A 184 15.83 9.03 18.05
C PRO A 184 15.53 10.44 18.57
N ARG A 185 16.49 11.37 18.46
CA ARG A 185 16.31 12.75 18.91
C ARG A 185 15.26 13.47 18.07
N LEU A 186 15.31 13.34 16.74
CA LEU A 186 14.32 13.91 15.83
C LEU A 186 12.90 13.44 16.17
N SER A 187 12.71 12.14 16.34
CA SER A 187 11.41 11.55 16.69
C SER A 187 10.91 12.05 18.05
N LYS A 188 11.80 12.16 19.04
CA LYS A 188 11.46 12.68 20.37
C LYS A 188 11.02 14.14 20.35
N GLU A 189 11.75 15.00 19.62
CA GLU A 189 11.40 16.42 19.52
C GLU A 189 10.10 16.63 18.72
N ALA A 190 9.89 15.86 17.64
CA ALA A 190 8.61 15.86 16.91
C ALA A 190 7.45 15.41 17.82
N ALA A 191 7.61 14.32 18.59
CA ALA A 191 6.59 13.84 19.51
C ALA A 191 6.21 14.89 20.58
N LYS A 192 7.19 15.61 21.13
CA LYS A 192 6.94 16.71 22.07
C LYS A 192 6.18 17.87 21.43
N LEU A 193 6.61 18.30 20.24
CA LEU A 193 5.95 19.37 19.49
C LEU A 193 4.47 19.05 19.24
N LEU A 194 4.18 17.79 18.89
CA LEU A 194 2.84 17.29 18.64
C LEU A 194 2.03 17.03 19.92
N LYS A 195 2.65 17.10 21.10
CA LYS A 195 2.09 16.69 22.42
C LYS A 195 1.61 15.25 22.44
N VAL A 196 2.36 14.37 21.78
CA VAL A 196 2.13 12.92 21.78
C VAL A 196 3.27 12.18 22.48
N ALA A 197 4.12 12.89 23.21
CA ALA A 197 5.07 12.25 24.10
C ALA A 197 4.34 11.73 25.36
N VAL A 198 4.83 10.61 25.90
CA VAL A 198 4.31 10.01 27.14
C VAL A 198 4.18 11.00 28.32
N GLY A 199 5.03 12.04 28.34
CA GLY A 199 5.01 13.08 29.38
C GLY A 199 3.95 14.17 29.19
N ASP A 200 3.36 14.29 27.99
CA ASP A 200 2.44 15.38 27.63
C ASP A 200 0.96 14.98 27.75
N VAL A 201 0.67 13.71 28.02
CA VAL A 201 -0.69 13.19 28.16
C VAL A 201 -1.15 13.23 29.60
N ASP A 202 -2.36 13.73 29.84
CA ASP A 202 -3.01 13.60 31.14
C ASP A 202 -3.26 12.13 31.46
N THR A 203 -2.64 11.64 32.52
CA THR A 203 -2.69 10.24 32.94
C THR A 203 -3.74 9.98 34.01
N ASN A 204 -4.53 10.99 34.37
CA ASN A 204 -5.60 10.85 35.34
C ASN A 204 -6.76 10.07 34.72
N GLY A 205 -7.03 8.90 35.30
CA GLY A 205 -8.11 8.01 34.87
C GLY A 205 -7.68 6.84 33.98
N PRO A 206 -8.58 5.88 33.71
CA PRO A 206 -8.29 4.68 32.92
C PRO A 206 -7.87 4.99 31.48
N GLU A 207 -8.50 5.98 30.86
CA GLU A 207 -8.24 6.37 29.46
C GLU A 207 -6.84 6.96 29.29
N GLY A 208 -6.41 7.86 30.16
CA GLY A 208 -5.07 8.45 30.12
C GLY A 208 -3.94 7.42 30.27
N LYS A 209 -4.17 6.35 31.06
CA LYS A 209 -3.23 5.22 31.18
C LYS A 209 -3.14 4.40 29.88
N ILE A 210 -4.27 4.18 29.21
CA ILE A 210 -4.32 3.47 27.92
C ILE A 210 -3.58 4.28 26.86
N VAL A 211 -3.86 5.58 26.75
CA VAL A 211 -3.17 6.47 25.79
C VAL A 211 -1.67 6.50 26.05
N LYS A 212 -1.25 6.62 27.32
CA LYS A 212 0.16 6.54 27.70
C LYS A 212 0.82 5.22 27.30
N GLN A 213 0.14 4.09 27.47
CA GLN A 213 0.67 2.78 27.06
C GLN A 213 0.83 2.69 25.53
N ILE A 214 -0.15 3.18 24.77
CA ILE A 214 -0.11 3.19 23.30
C ILE A 214 1.05 4.07 22.81
N LEU A 215 1.17 5.30 23.33
CA LEU A 215 2.25 6.22 22.96
C LEU A 215 3.63 5.71 23.39
N GLY A 216 3.74 5.08 24.55
CA GLY A 216 4.97 4.43 24.99
C GLY A 216 5.38 3.28 24.07
N SER A 217 4.40 2.48 23.61
CA SER A 217 4.63 1.41 22.63
C SER A 217 5.06 1.99 21.29
N LEU A 218 4.44 3.09 20.85
CA LEU A 218 4.76 3.80 19.62
C LEU A 218 6.19 4.37 19.63
N GLN A 219 6.61 4.96 20.75
CA GLN A 219 8.01 5.40 20.94
C GLN A 219 8.98 4.21 20.94
N GLY A 220 8.60 3.10 21.58
CA GLY A 220 9.38 1.85 21.54
C GLY A 220 9.54 1.30 20.11
N LEU A 221 8.52 1.42 19.26
CA LEU A 221 8.61 1.05 17.85
C LEU A 221 9.61 1.94 17.09
N ALA A 222 9.61 3.25 17.33
CA ALA A 222 10.58 4.17 16.74
C ALA A 222 12.02 3.76 17.10
N THR A 223 12.28 3.51 18.38
CA THR A 223 13.57 3.00 18.87
C THR A 223 13.92 1.66 18.23
N GLY A 224 12.98 0.74 18.17
CA GLY A 224 13.17 -0.59 17.57
C GLY A 224 13.56 -0.53 16.10
N VAL A 225 12.92 0.31 15.29
CA VAL A 225 13.28 0.51 13.86
C VAL A 225 14.72 1.01 13.72
N ILE A 226 15.13 1.92 14.60
CA ILE A 226 16.48 2.50 14.59
C ILE A 226 17.53 1.47 15.03
N GLU A 227 17.23 0.67 16.07
CA GLU A 227 18.09 -0.43 16.51
C GLU A 227 18.20 -1.53 15.45
N PHE A 228 17.10 -1.87 14.77
CA PHE A 228 17.11 -2.80 13.64
C PHE A 228 18.06 -2.33 12.54
N ARG A 229 18.04 -1.04 12.19
CA ARG A 229 18.98 -0.46 11.22
C ARG A 229 20.42 -0.57 11.72
N ASN A 230 20.69 -0.24 12.99
CA ASN A 230 22.05 -0.26 13.50
C ASN A 230 22.65 -1.68 13.54
N ALA A 231 21.81 -2.70 13.78
CA ALA A 231 22.26 -4.09 13.81
C ALA A 231 22.32 -4.75 12.42
N TYR A 232 21.46 -4.35 11.48
CA TYR A 232 21.27 -5.07 10.22
C TYR A 232 21.36 -4.22 8.96
N GLY A 233 21.50 -2.91 9.03
CA GLY A 233 21.61 -2.03 7.85
C GLY A 233 22.98 -2.07 7.18
N ASP A 234 23.01 -1.80 5.88
CA ASP A 234 24.17 -1.91 4.99
C ASP A 234 25.27 -0.84 5.19
N GLY A 235 25.02 0.19 6.00
CA GLY A 235 25.89 1.36 6.16
C GLY A 235 27.28 1.07 6.75
N HIS A 236 27.48 -0.14 7.28
CA HIS A 236 28.78 -0.63 7.72
C HIS A 236 28.97 -2.03 7.14
N GLY A 237 29.74 -2.13 6.05
CA GLY A 237 29.93 -3.35 5.27
C GLY A 237 30.01 -4.61 6.13
N HIS A 238 29.24 -5.61 5.73
CA HIS A 238 29.06 -6.81 6.54
C HIS A 238 30.20 -7.81 6.35
N THR A 239 30.59 -8.47 7.44
CA THR A 239 31.50 -9.63 7.36
C THR A 239 30.86 -10.77 6.57
N ALA A 240 31.66 -11.66 5.98
CA ALA A 240 31.20 -12.80 5.18
C ALA A 240 30.22 -13.77 5.89
N GLN A 241 30.05 -13.66 7.21
CA GLN A 241 29.12 -14.48 8.03
C GLN A 241 27.79 -13.80 8.34
N PHE A 242 27.53 -12.60 7.80
CA PHE A 242 26.30 -11.86 8.08
C PHE A 242 25.06 -12.61 7.63
N GLN A 243 24.13 -12.78 8.57
CA GLN A 243 22.83 -13.41 8.31
C GLN A 243 21.81 -12.30 8.02
N PRO A 244 21.19 -12.29 6.83
CA PRO A 244 20.19 -11.29 6.50
C PRO A 244 18.96 -11.44 7.40
N LEU A 245 18.31 -10.30 7.69
CA LEU A 245 17.12 -10.32 8.53
C LEU A 245 15.98 -11.08 7.82
N PRO A 246 15.26 -11.99 8.51
CA PRO A 246 14.10 -12.65 7.92
C PRO A 246 13.05 -11.63 7.44
N VAL A 247 12.49 -11.85 6.25
CA VAL A 247 11.49 -10.99 5.59
C VAL A 247 10.36 -10.56 6.53
N ARG A 248 9.91 -11.45 7.42
CA ARG A 248 8.83 -11.15 8.39
C ARG A 248 9.19 -9.99 9.34
N HIS A 249 10.45 -9.83 9.71
CA HIS A 249 10.90 -8.77 10.62
C HIS A 249 11.09 -7.44 9.87
N ALA A 250 11.56 -7.48 8.62
CA ALA A 250 11.58 -6.29 7.77
C ALA A 250 10.15 -5.78 7.50
N LYS A 251 9.19 -6.68 7.25
CA LYS A 251 7.76 -6.33 7.16
C LYS A 251 7.24 -5.63 8.41
N LEU A 252 7.60 -6.14 9.60
CA LEU A 252 7.22 -5.51 10.87
C LEU A 252 7.83 -4.12 11.01
N ALA A 253 9.14 -3.97 10.79
CA ALA A 253 9.84 -2.69 10.92
C ALA A 253 9.28 -1.62 9.96
N VAL A 254 9.13 -1.98 8.68
CA VAL A 254 8.54 -1.09 7.65
C VAL A 254 7.11 -0.72 8.03
N GLY A 255 6.32 -1.69 8.47
CA GLY A 255 4.94 -1.45 8.87
C GLY A 255 4.82 -0.51 10.06
N SER A 256 5.59 -0.76 11.11
CA SER A 256 5.65 0.09 12.30
C SER A 256 6.12 1.51 11.97
N CYS A 257 7.09 1.65 11.06
CA CYS A 257 7.54 2.95 10.61
C CYS A 257 6.44 3.72 9.89
N LEU A 258 5.71 3.07 8.96
CA LEU A 258 4.63 3.72 8.21
C LEU A 258 3.49 4.15 9.15
N THR A 259 3.08 3.29 10.09
CA THR A 259 2.08 3.65 11.10
C THR A 259 2.51 4.85 11.95
N LEU A 260 3.80 4.92 12.34
CA LEU A 260 4.33 6.04 13.11
C LEU A 260 4.31 7.35 12.32
N VAL A 261 4.76 7.30 11.07
CA VAL A 261 4.80 8.47 10.17
C VAL A 261 3.41 8.99 9.88
N GLU A 262 2.46 8.10 9.58
CA GLU A 262 1.05 8.44 9.37
C GLU A 262 0.48 9.14 10.60
N TYR A 263 0.63 8.55 11.79
CA TYR A 263 0.11 9.14 13.03
C TYR A 263 0.72 10.52 13.34
N TYR A 264 2.04 10.67 13.17
CA TYR A 264 2.70 11.97 13.39
C TYR A 264 2.18 13.04 12.44
N TRP A 265 1.98 12.68 11.17
CA TRP A 265 1.50 13.61 10.16
C TRP A 265 0.03 13.98 10.34
N GLU A 266 -0.84 13.00 10.60
CA GLU A 266 -2.25 13.28 10.91
C GLU A 266 -2.38 14.17 12.14
N THR A 267 -1.58 13.91 13.18
CA THR A 267 -1.56 14.74 14.38
C THR A 267 -1.09 16.16 14.06
N TYR A 268 -0.07 16.30 13.21
CA TYR A 268 0.44 17.59 12.75
C TYR A 268 -0.64 18.40 12.03
N GLU A 269 -1.26 17.83 11.00
CA GLU A 269 -2.33 18.48 10.22
C GLU A 269 -3.55 18.80 11.08
N TRP A 270 -3.95 17.87 11.96
CA TRP A 270 -5.03 18.13 12.91
C TRP A 270 -4.71 19.33 13.79
N ARG A 271 -3.52 19.39 14.42
CA ARG A 271 -3.13 20.53 15.28
C ARG A 271 -3.05 21.85 14.50
N LYS A 272 -2.56 21.82 13.26
CA LYS A 272 -2.54 22.98 12.36
C LYS A 272 -3.96 23.46 12.03
N SER A 273 -4.88 22.55 11.74
CA SER A 273 -6.30 22.88 11.52
C SER A 273 -6.96 23.52 12.75
N GLN A 274 -6.47 23.21 13.95
CA GLN A 274 -6.90 23.82 15.22
C GLN A 274 -6.17 25.14 15.55
N GLY A 275 -5.25 25.61 14.70
CA GLY A 275 -4.43 26.81 14.95
C GLY A 275 -3.41 26.65 16.08
N LEU A 276 -3.09 25.41 16.48
CA LEU A 276 -2.12 25.10 17.54
C LEU A 276 -0.67 25.03 17.03
N LEU A 277 -0.50 24.93 15.71
CA LEU A 277 0.76 24.90 14.98
C LEU A 277 0.65 25.83 13.76
N LYS A 278 1.79 26.28 13.24
CA LYS A 278 1.90 27.07 12.01
C LYS A 278 1.49 26.25 10.78
#